data_AF-A0A952MIS2-F1
#
_entry.id   AF-A0A952MIS2-F1
#
_cell.length_a   1.000
_cell.length_b   1.000
_cell.length_c   1.000
_cell.angle_alpha   90.00
_cell.angle_beta   90.00
_cell.angle_gamma   90.00
#
_symmetry.space_group_name_H-M   'P 1'
#
loop_
_entity.id
_entity.type
_entity.pdbx_description
1 polymer ?
#
loop_
_entity_poly.entity_id
_entity_poly.type
_entity_poly.pdbx_seq_one_letter_code
_entity_poly.pdbx_strand_id
1 'polypeptide(L)' 'MAMNFKKYNIFIRYANMATQLFVGLGITLWLGKWLDEKLAREKPLLTWIFPMFYLIGYLVKLIKDTNKK' A
#
# COMPACT_ATOMS: atom_id res chain seq x y z
N MET A 1 -7.30 -18.58 -29.59
CA MET A 1 -6.06 -18.05 -29.00
C MET A 1 -6.10 -18.30 -27.50
N ALA A 2 -5.57 -19.45 -27.04
CA ALA A 2 -5.62 -19.81 -25.63
C ALA A 2 -4.49 -19.10 -24.89
N MET A 3 -4.84 -18.10 -24.07
CA MET A 3 -3.89 -17.37 -23.24
C MET A 3 -3.57 -18.24 -22.02
N ASN A 4 -2.44 -18.93 -22.06
CA ASN A 4 -1.98 -19.83 -21.00
C ASN A 4 -1.43 -18.98 -19.84
N PHE A 5 -2.23 -18.82 -18.78
CA PHE A 5 -1.90 -17.95 -17.66
C PHE A 5 -0.79 -18.57 -16.80
N LYS A 6 0.37 -17.89 -16.87
CA LYS A 6 1.62 -18.04 -16.11
C LYS A 6 1.58 -18.92 -14.85
N LYS A 7 2.51 -19.87 -14.81
CA LYS A 7 3.05 -20.50 -13.60
C LYS A 7 3.76 -19.42 -12.76
N TYR A 8 3.02 -18.70 -11.93
CA TYR A 8 3.58 -17.63 -11.10
C TYR A 8 4.46 -18.22 -10.00
N ASN A 9 5.77 -17.95 -10.09
CA ASN A 9 6.72 -18.34 -9.06
C ASN A 9 6.36 -17.60 -7.75
N ILE A 10 6.25 -18.34 -6.65
CA ILE A 10 5.77 -17.84 -5.36
C ILE A 10 6.59 -16.63 -4.89
N PHE A 11 7.89 -16.62 -5.17
CA PHE A 11 8.80 -15.51 -4.91
C PHE A 11 8.41 -14.20 -5.61
N ILE A 12 7.99 -14.25 -6.88
CA ILE A 12 7.53 -13.06 -7.61
C ILE A 12 6.21 -12.55 -7.04
N ARG A 13 5.34 -13.43 -6.56
CA ARG A 13 4.10 -13.02 -5.91
C ARG A 13 4.37 -12.23 -4.64
N TYR A 14 5.30 -12.69 -3.79
CA TYR A 14 5.71 -11.95 -2.60
C TYR A 14 6.45 -10.65 -2.93
N ALA A 15 7.33 -10.65 -3.94
CA ALA A 15 7.99 -9.43 -4.40
C ALA A 15 6.98 -8.39 -4.88
N ASN A 16 5.97 -8.78 -5.65
CA ASN A 16 4.91 -7.87 -6.09
C ASN A 16 4.08 -7.31 -4.92
N MET A 17 3.78 -8.13 -3.91
CA MET A 17 3.10 -7.67 -2.69
C MET A 17 3.94 -6.66 -1.93
N ALA A 18 5.23 -6.93 -1.75
CA ALA A 18 6.16 -6.00 -1.11
C ALA A 18 6.27 -4.69 -1.88
N THR A 19 6.41 -4.74 -3.22
CA THR A 19 6.44 -3.53 -4.06
C THR A 19 5.15 -2.72 -3.94
N GLN A 20 3.98 -3.37 -3.93
CA GLN A 20 2.71 -2.68 -3.71
C GLN A 20 2.65 -1.98 -2.36
N LEU A 21 3.16 -2.61 -1.30
CA LEU A 21 3.30 -2.00 0.03
C LEU A 21 4.23 -0.80 0.01
N PHE A 22 5.44 -0.94 -0.54
CA PHE A 22 6.42 0.13 -0.61
C PHE A 22 5.93 1.33 -1.41
N VAL A 23 5.33 1.08 -2.58
CA VAL A 23 4.76 2.13 -3.43
C VAL A 23 3.60 2.81 -2.71
N GLY A 24 2.70 2.05 -2.08
CA GLY A 24 1.58 2.64 -1.37
C GLY A 24 1.97 3.44 -0.13
N LEU A 25 2.97 2.96 0.62
CA LEU A 25 3.56 3.71 1.74
C LEU A 25 4.25 4.98 1.26
N GLY A 26 5.04 4.90 0.18
CA GLY A 26 5.68 6.08 -0.41
C GLY A 26 4.66 7.13 -0.85
N ILE A 27 3.57 6.70 -1.51
CA ILE A 27 2.48 7.60 -1.93
C ILE A 27 1.75 8.20 -0.73
N THR A 28 1.44 7.41 0.31
CA THR A 28 0.74 7.93 1.49
C THR A 28 1.59 8.87 2.34
N LEU A 29 2.88 8.61 2.46
CA LEU A 29 3.82 9.55 3.10
C LEU A 29 3.95 10.85 2.32
N TRP A 30 4.10 10.75 0.99
CA TRP A 30 4.21 11.94 0.13
C TRP A 30 2.92 12.77 0.13
N LEU A 31 1.76 12.13 0.03
CA LEU A 31 0.45 12.79 0.14
C LEU A 31 0.25 13.41 1.53
N GLY A 32 0.61 12.68 2.59
CA GLY A 32 0.51 13.17 3.96
C GLY A 32 1.36 14.42 4.18
N LYS A 33 2.60 14.42 3.67
CA LYS A 33 3.49 15.58 3.72
C LYS A 33 2.92 16.76 2.94
N TRP A 34 2.48 16.52 1.70
CA TRP A 34 1.90 17.58 0.85
C TRP A 34 0.65 18.19 1.47
N LEU A 35 -0.20 17.37 2.11
CA LEU A 35 -1.38 17.84 2.84
C LEU A 35 -1.03 18.62 4.11
N ASP A 36 -0.07 18.14 4.92
CA ASP A 36 0.39 18.84 6.11
C ASP A 36 1.00 20.22 5.76
N GLU A 37 1.83 20.28 4.70
CA GLU A 37 2.40 21.53 4.18
C GLU A 37 1.31 22.49 3.68
N LYS A 38 0.31 21.97 2.96
CA LYS A 38 -0.81 22.78 2.45
C LYS A 38 -1.73 23.30 3.56
N LEU A 39 -1.84 22.58 4.67
CA LEU A 39 -2.64 22.97 5.83
C LEU A 39 -1.89 23.89 6.80
N ALA A 40 -0.63 24.26 6.48
CA ALA A 40 0.25 25.08 7.32
C ALA A 40 0.28 24.59 8.79
N ARG A 41 0.12 23.28 9.00
CA ARG A 41 0.20 22.70 10.34
C ARG A 41 1.66 22.51 10.69
N GLU A 42 2.10 23.19 11.75
CA GLU A 42 3.44 23.00 12.34
C GLU A 42 3.68 21.56 12.82
N LYS A 43 2.62 20.76 12.98
CA LYS A 43 2.69 19.37 13.44
C LYS A 43 2.38 18.42 12.28
N PRO A 44 3.30 17.50 11.91
CA PRO A 44 3.14 16.57 10.79
C PRO A 44 2.21 15.39 11.17
N LEU A 45 0.96 15.72 11.50
CA LEU A 45 -0.01 14.76 12.01
C LEU A 45 -0.57 13.87 10.90
N LEU A 46 -0.83 14.42 9.71
CA LEU A 46 -1.37 13.65 8.59
C LEU A 46 -0.30 12.72 7.99
N THR A 47 0.94 13.18 7.90
CA THR A 47 2.10 12.40 7.48
C THR A 47 2.27 11.14 8.32
N TRP A 48 1.85 11.15 9.59
CA TRP A 48 1.89 9.98 10.46
C TRP A 48 0.61 9.15 10.42
N ILE A 49 -0.57 9.78 10.45
CA ILE A 49 -1.86 9.08 10.48
C ILE A 49 -2.17 8.37 9.15
N PHE A 50 -1.83 8.97 8.01
CA PHE A 50 -2.07 8.38 6.69
C PHE A 50 -1.38 7.02 6.48
N PRO A 51 -0.07 6.86 6.68
CA PRO A 51 0.59 5.57 6.51
C PRO A 51 0.07 4.53 7.51
N MET A 52 -0.33 4.95 8.71
CA MET A 52 -0.93 4.08 9.72
C MET A 52 -2.30 3.55 9.25
N PHE A 53 -3.14 4.43 8.70
CA PHE A 53 -4.43 4.05 8.10
C PHE A 53 -4.24 3.16 6.86
N TYR A 54 -3.24 3.47 6.03
CA TYR A 54 -2.90 2.69 4.85
C TYR A 54 -2.48 1.26 5.22
N LEU A 55 -1.63 1.09 6.25
CA LEU A 55 -1.21 -0.22 6.72
C LEU A 55 -2.40 -1.06 7.19
N ILE A 56 -3.30 -0.48 7.98
CA ILE A 56 -4.51 -1.17 8.44
C ILE A 56 -5.39 -1.57 7.24
N GLY A 57 -5.66 -0.65 6.32
CA GLY A 57 -6.45 -0.91 5.13
C GLY A 57 -5.82 -1.96 4.22
N TYR A 58 -4.50 -1.92 4.04
CA TYR A 58 -3.74 -2.89 3.26
C TYR A 58 -3.81 -4.28 3.89
N LEU A 59 -3.63 -4.40 5.21
CA LEU A 59 -3.73 -5.67 5.94
C LEU A 59 -5.14 -6.26 5.86
N VAL A 60 -6.19 -5.45 6.07
CA VAL A 60 -7.58 -5.90 5.93
C VAL A 60 -7.85 -6.38 4.50
N LYS A 61 -7.38 -5.64 3.49
CA LYS A 61 -7.51 -6.04 2.09
C LYS A 61 -6.75 -7.34 1.81
N LEU A 62 -5.54 -7.47 2.34
CA LEU A 62 -4.70 -8.66 2.18
C LEU A 62 -5.34 -9.89 2.82
N ILE A 63 -5.94 -9.76 4.00
CA ILE A 63 -6.72 -10.82 4.66
C ILE A 63 -7.93 -11.18 3.80
N LYS A 64 -8.67 -10.18 3.29
CA LYS A 64 -9.86 -10.40 2.45
C LYS A 64 -9.52 -11.09 1.11
N ASP A 65 -8.41 -10.71 0.48
CA ASP A 65 -7.92 -11.33 -0.76
C ASP A 65 -7.34 -12.73 -0.50
N THR A 66 -6.80 -12.97 0.70
CA THR A 66 -6.28 -14.29 1.09
C THR A 66 -7.40 -15.26 1.47
N ASN A 67 -8.46 -14.78 2.12
CA ASN A 67 -9.62 -15.58 2.56
C ASN A 67 -10.63 -15.85 1.43
N LYS A 68 -10.49 -15.21 0.27
CA LYS A 68 -11.28 -15.51 -0.95
C LYS A 68 -10.72 -16.68 -1.78
N LYS A 69 -9.72 -17.39 -1.26
CA LYS A 69 -9.23 -18.64 -1.83
C LYS A 69 -9.99 -19.84 -1.30
#